data_AF-A0A524QW96-F1
#
_entry.id   AF-A0A524QW96-F1
#
_cell.length_a   1.000
_cell.length_b   1.000
_cell.length_c   1.000
_cell.angle_alpha   90.00
_cell.angle_beta   90.00
_cell.angle_gamma   90.00
#
_symmetry.space_group_name_H-M   'P 1'
#
loop_
_entity.id
_entity.type
_entity.pdbx_description
1 polymer ?
#
loop_
_entity_poly.entity_id
_entity_poly.type
_entity_poly.pdbx_seq_one_letter_code
_entity_poly.pdbx_strand_id
1 'polypeptide(L)' 'MKVKFTLTMDDLTVDDEHYDSVVIDWISEVQQEEVLEMSQRWITSQNFLTRRMIGLQRVGESSLTIEPIDETITT' A
#
# COMPACT_ATOMS: atom_id res chain seq x y z
N MET A 1 15.18 9.27 -0.93
CA MET A 1 14.74 9.42 0.48
C MET A 1 14.15 8.10 0.94
N LYS A 2 14.34 7.73 2.22
CA LYS A 2 13.70 6.54 2.78
C LYS A 2 12.27 6.87 3.18
N VAL A 3 11.35 5.99 2.80
CA VAL A 3 9.92 6.16 3.03
C VAL A 3 9.37 4.83 3.54
N LYS A 4 8.58 4.89 4.60
CA LYS A 4 7.75 3.80 5.06
C LYS A 4 6.41 3.88 4.34
N PHE A 5 6.01 2.75 3.77
CA PHE A 5 4.68 2.55 3.22
C PHE A 5 3.93 1.55 4.11
N THR A 6 2.67 1.85 4.37
CA THR A 6 1.75 0.99 5.10
C THR A 6 0.49 0.85 4.27
N LEU A 7 0.23 -0.35 3.77
CA LEU A 7 -0.99 -0.71 3.04
C LEU A 7 -1.90 -1.51 3.97
N THR A 8 -3.04 -0.93 4.33
CA THR A 8 -4.09 -1.64 5.06
C THR A 8 -5.24 -1.95 4.10
N MET A 9 -5.71 -3.18 4.13
CA MET A 9 -6.86 -3.64 3.35
C MET A 9 -7.79 -4.40 4.28
N ASP A 10 -9.09 -4.21 4.12
CA ASP A 10 -10.12 -4.86 4.91
C ASP A 10 -11.15 -5.53 3.97
N ASP A 11 -11.81 -6.59 4.46
CA ASP A 11 -12.79 -7.39 3.70
C ASP A 11 -12.18 -7.92 2.38
N LEU A 12 -11.13 -8.73 2.48
CA LEU A 12 -10.46 -9.30 1.31
C LEU A 12 -10.99 -10.69 0.96
N THR A 13 -10.91 -11.02 -0.33
CA THR A 13 -11.02 -12.40 -0.81
C THR A 13 -9.80 -12.72 -1.66
N VAL A 14 -9.01 -13.69 -1.22
CA VAL A 14 -7.78 -14.15 -1.89
C VAL A 14 -7.88 -15.65 -2.11
N ASP A 15 -7.78 -16.09 -3.36
CA ASP A 15 -7.87 -17.51 -3.73
C ASP A 15 -9.11 -18.22 -3.12
N ASP A 16 -10.27 -17.55 -3.21
CA ASP A 16 -11.57 -17.96 -2.63
C ASP A 16 -11.60 -18.07 -1.08
N GLU A 17 -10.54 -17.66 -0.39
CA GLU A 17 -10.49 -17.53 1.06
C GLU A 17 -10.75 -16.08 1.50
N HIS A 18 -11.49 -15.93 2.59
CA HIS A 18 -11.82 -14.62 3.15
C HIS A 18 -10.84 -14.23 4.26
N TYR A 19 -10.40 -12.96 4.22
CA TYR A 19 -9.53 -12.36 5.22
C TYR A 19 -10.16 -11.07 5.73
N ASP A 20 -10.32 -10.96 7.05
CA ASP A 20 -10.90 -9.77 7.67
C ASP A 20 -10.05 -8.52 7.40
N SER A 21 -8.72 -8.65 7.58
CA SER A 21 -7.78 -7.54 7.40
C SER A 21 -6.38 -8.05 7.04
N VAL A 22 -5.70 -7.30 6.17
CA VAL A 22 -4.29 -7.50 5.80
C VAL A 22 -3.58 -6.16 5.88
N VAL A 23 -2.45 -6.15 6.59
CA VAL A 23 -1.55 -5.00 6.69
C VAL A 23 -0.18 -5.36 6.11
N ILE A 24 0.29 -4.58 5.15
CA ILE A 24 1.58 -4.75 4.50
C ILE A 24 2.43 -3.50 4.76
N ASP A 25 3.52 -3.68 5.49
CA ASP A 25 4.47 -2.63 5.82
C ASP A 25 5.80 -2.88 5.09
N TRP A 26 6.31 -1.87 4.39
CA TRP A 26 7.65 -1.95 3.79
C TRP A 26 8.35 -0.58 3.77
N ILE A 27 9.68 -0.64 3.66
CA ILE A 27 10.53 0.54 3.54
C ILE A 27 11.15 0.52 2.14
N SER A 28 11.10 1.65 1.45
CA SER A 28 11.74 1.79 0.14
C SER A 28 12.56 3.07 0.08
N GLU A 29 13.60 3.05 -0.74
CA GLU A 29 14.35 4.23 -1.12
C GLU A 29 13.80 4.75 -2.45
N VAL A 30 13.10 5.88 -2.40
CA VAL A 30 12.34 6.46 -3.51
C VAL A 30 12.66 7.94 -3.68
N GLN A 31 12.40 8.49 -4.86
CA GLN A 31 12.45 9.94 -5.09
C GLN A 31 11.11 10.60 -4.77
N GLN A 32 11.11 11.90 -4.48
CA GLN A 32 9.89 12.64 -4.12
C GLN A 32 8.82 12.58 -5.23
N GLU A 33 9.22 12.66 -6.50
CA GLU A 33 8.32 12.57 -7.65
C GLU A 33 7.64 11.19 -7.75
N GLU A 34 8.37 10.13 -7.41
CA GLU A 34 7.87 8.74 -7.41
C GLU A 34 6.80 8.55 -6.32
N VAL A 35 6.99 9.15 -5.15
CA VAL A 35 5.97 9.17 -4.08
C VAL A 35 4.67 9.81 -4.56
N LEU A 36 4.78 10.94 -5.27
CA LEU A 36 3.60 11.65 -5.79
C LEU A 36 2.87 10.82 -6.84
N GLU A 37 3.61 10.21 -7.77
CA GLU A 37 3.02 9.35 -8.81
C GLU A 37 2.33 8.12 -8.21
N MET A 38 2.94 7.47 -7.21
CA MET A 38 2.34 6.35 -6.48
C MET A 38 1.03 6.77 -5.80
N SER A 39 1.03 7.94 -5.14
CA SER A 39 -0.16 8.48 -4.47
C SER A 39 -1.30 8.73 -5.45
N GLN A 40 -1.00 9.30 -6.63
CA GLN A 40 -2.01 9.53 -7.67
C GLN A 40 -2.58 8.23 -8.23
N ARG A 41 -1.72 7.23 -8.49
CA ARG A 41 -2.14 5.91 -8.99
C ARG A 41 -3.04 5.19 -7.98
N TRP A 42 -2.75 5.35 -6.69
CA TRP A 42 -3.57 4.83 -5.59
C TRP A 42 -4.98 5.41 -5.61
N ILE A 43 -5.10 6.74 -5.65
CA ILE A 43 -6.39 7.45 -5.58
C ILE A 43 -7.28 7.15 -6.79
N THR A 44 -6.68 7.04 -7.98
CA THR A 44 -7.44 7.09 -9.24
C THR A 44 -8.00 5.74 -9.67
N SER A 45 -7.51 4.62 -9.12
CA SER A 45 -7.81 3.29 -9.67
C SER A 45 -8.62 2.44 -8.70
N GLN A 46 -9.95 2.41 -8.93
CA GLN A 46 -10.91 1.56 -8.21
C GLN A 46 -10.61 0.04 -8.26
N ASN A 47 -9.67 -0.42 -9.09
CA ASN A 47 -9.30 -1.84 -9.23
C ASN A 47 -7.78 -2.03 -9.32
N PHE A 48 -6.98 -1.13 -8.71
CA PHE A 48 -5.52 -1.20 -8.84
C PHE A 48 -4.96 -2.49 -8.25
N LEU A 49 -5.40 -2.80 -7.02
CA LEU A 49 -4.90 -3.91 -6.23
C LEU A 49 -5.28 -5.25 -6.86
N THR A 50 -6.55 -5.44 -7.21
CA THR A 50 -7.05 -6.67 -7.83
C THR A 50 -6.43 -6.95 -9.21
N ARG A 51 -5.89 -5.93 -9.89
CA ARG A 51 -5.14 -6.11 -11.16
C ARG A 51 -3.67 -6.45 -10.97
N ARG A 52 -3.08 -6.13 -9.81
CA ARG A 52 -1.64 -6.30 -9.57
C ARG A 52 -1.29 -7.42 -8.59
N MET A 53 -2.19 -7.72 -7.66
CA MET A 53 -2.01 -8.78 -6.68
C MET A 53 -2.64 -10.06 -7.20
N ILE A 54 -1.81 -11.06 -7.45
CA ILE A 54 -2.26 -12.39 -7.90
C ILE A 54 -3.09 -13.02 -6.79
N GLY A 55 -4.23 -13.62 -7.16
CA GLY A 55 -5.15 -14.26 -6.23
C GLY A 55 -6.14 -13.31 -5.55
N LEU A 56 -5.88 -11.99 -5.53
CA LEU A 56 -6.77 -11.01 -4.92
C LEU A 56 -8.00 -10.74 -5.81
N GLN A 57 -9.14 -11.28 -5.40
CA GLN A 57 -10.40 -11.17 -6.14
C GLN A 57 -11.24 -9.96 -5.71
N ARG A 58 -11.21 -9.62 -4.42
CA ARG A 58 -11.99 -8.51 -3.84
C ARG A 58 -11.24 -7.84 -2.69
N VAL A 59 -11.44 -6.53 -2.58
CA VAL A 59 -11.09 -5.71 -1.40
C VAL A 59 -12.28 -4.80 -1.12
N GLY A 60 -12.71 -4.71 0.13
CA GLY A 60 -13.74 -3.76 0.55
C GLY A 60 -13.18 -2.35 0.66
N GLU A 61 -12.40 -2.10 1.72
CA GLU A 61 -11.73 -0.83 1.95
C GLU A 61 -10.21 -1.00 1.89
N SER A 62 -9.51 0.03 1.42
CA SER A 62 -8.04 0.05 1.44
C SER A 62 -7.51 1.45 1.67
N SER A 63 -6.40 1.53 2.39
CA SER A 63 -5.68 2.77 2.64
C SER A 63 -4.17 2.56 2.47
N LEU A 64 -3.51 3.56 1.89
CA LEU A 64 -2.06 3.60 1.76
C LEU A 64 -1.56 4.82 2.53
N THR A 65 -0.77 4.57 3.56
CA THR A 65 -0.05 5.61 4.30
C THR A 65 1.40 5.65 3.82
N ILE A 66 1.92 6.87 3.65
CA ILE A 66 3.27 7.12 3.16
C ILE A 66 3.95 8.07 4.13
N GLU A 67 5.01 7.63 4.79
CA GLU A 67 5.70 8.37 5.84
C GLU A 67 7.19 8.50 5.50
N PRO A 68 7.76 9.71 5.40
CA PRO A 68 9.20 9.86 5.28
C PRO A 68 9.89 9.33 6.56
N ILE A 69 10.94 8.53 6.38
CA ILE A 69 11.77 8.09 7.49
C ILE A 69 12.90 9.10 7.63
N ASP A 70 12.80 9.93 8.65
CA ASP A 70 13.89 10.84 9.02
C ASP A 70 15.07 10.00 9.53
N GLU A 71 16.22 10.06 8.86
CA GLU A 71 17.45 9.36 9.28
C GLU A 71 18.08 9.98 10.54
N THR A 72 17.41 10.97 11.15
CA THR A 72 17.91 11.76 12.28
C THR A 72 17.61 11.17 13.66
N ILE A 73 16.91 10.03 13.76
CA ILE A 73 16.77 9.33 15.05
C ILE A 73 18.01 8.47 15.32
N THR A 74 19.12 9.14 15.62
CA THR A 74 20.20 8.56 16.41
C THR A 74 20.26 9.34 17.70
N THR A 75 19.77 8.76 18.80
CA THR A 75 20.03 9.27 20.17
C THR A 75 20.22 8.08 21.09
#